data_AF-A0A0P9K664-F1
#
_entry.id   AF-A0A0P9K664-F1
#
_cell.length_a   1.000
_cell.length_b   1.000
_cell.length_c   1.000
_cell.angle_alpha   90.00
_cell.angle_beta   90.00
_cell.angle_gamma   90.00
#
_symmetry.space_group_name_H-M   'P 1'
#
loop_
_entity.id
_entity.type
_entity.pdbx_description
1 polymer ?
#
loop_
_entity_poly.entity_id
_entity_poly.type
_entity_poly.pdbx_seq_one_letter_code
_entity_poly.pdbx_strand_id
1 'polypeptide(L)'
;MDFSIYLKLFSNAVVWALLAVAIFSYGKLLSLLFFIKPSQAWLMRCNYWVAALKTLLAALPLLGLLGTISGLLSTFNFMSLNNGLDMQEMVSGGIASAMYTTQLGLVFVVPGLLLHTLLKSKVATWQVEAVCVR
;
A
#
# COMPACT_ATOMS: atom_id res chain seq x y z
N MET A 1 9.93 21.29 -8.25
CA MET A 1 9.55 19.91 -7.86
C MET A 1 9.73 19.04 -9.09
N ASP A 2 10.88 18.38 -9.20
CA ASP A 2 11.33 17.82 -10.48
C ASP A 2 10.59 16.53 -10.85
N PHE A 3 9.84 16.60 -11.95
CA PHE A 3 9.17 15.47 -12.61
C PHE A 3 10.15 14.32 -12.94
N SER A 4 11.44 14.63 -13.09
CA SER A 4 12.50 13.63 -13.34
C SER A 4 12.72 12.64 -12.18
N ILE A 5 12.42 13.03 -10.93
CA ILE A 5 12.53 12.14 -9.76
C ILE A 5 11.39 11.12 -9.80
N TYR A 6 10.17 11.57 -10.11
CA TYR A 6 9.00 10.70 -10.29
C TYR A 6 9.22 9.67 -11.40
N LEU A 7 9.77 10.09 -12.53
CA LEU A 7 10.07 9.22 -13.68
C LEU A 7 11.11 8.13 -13.35
N LYS A 8 12.16 8.46 -12.57
CA LYS A 8 13.11 7.46 -12.04
C LYS A 8 12.45 6.54 -11.00
N LEU A 9 11.45 7.02 -10.26
CA LEU A 9 10.69 6.24 -9.30
C LEU A 9 9.81 5.18 -9.97
N PHE A 10 9.12 5.53 -11.06
CA PHE A 10 8.26 4.62 -11.85
C PHE A 10 9.04 3.52 -12.58
N SER A 11 10.36 3.67 -12.72
CA SER A 11 11.23 2.61 -13.27
C SER A 11 11.45 1.45 -12.29
N ASN A 12 11.14 1.61 -11.00
CA ASN A 12 11.37 0.58 -9.99
C ASN A 12 10.19 -0.38 -9.91
N ALA A 13 10.46 -1.68 -10.08
CA ALA A 13 9.46 -2.74 -9.98
C ALA A 13 8.67 -2.73 -8.64
N VAL A 14 9.28 -2.21 -7.57
CA VAL A 14 8.66 -2.09 -6.25
C VAL A 14 7.47 -1.13 -6.26
N VAL A 15 7.54 -0.01 -6.99
CA VAL A 15 6.43 0.96 -7.06
C VAL A 15 5.24 0.35 -7.80
N TRP A 16 5.48 -0.41 -8.85
CA TRP A 16 4.43 -1.15 -9.55
C TRP A 16 3.79 -2.21 -8.67
N ALA A 17 4.58 -2.97 -7.89
CA ALA A 17 4.05 -3.90 -6.91
C ALA A 17 3.20 -3.20 -5.85
N LEU A 18 3.64 -2.03 -5.37
CA LEU A 18 2.91 -1.21 -4.40
C LEU A 18 1.57 -0.74 -4.96
N LEU A 19 1.56 -0.18 -6.17
CA LEU A 19 0.34 0.25 -6.84
C LEU A 19 -0.61 -0.92 -7.11
N ALA A 20 -0.09 -2.07 -7.55
CA ALA A 20 -0.90 -3.26 -7.79
C ALA A 20 -1.57 -3.76 -6.50
N VAL A 21 -0.83 -3.85 -5.40
CA VAL A 21 -1.38 -4.24 -4.09
C VAL A 21 -2.40 -3.21 -3.59
N ALA A 22 -2.10 -1.92 -3.72
CA ALA A 22 -3.02 -0.85 -3.32
C ALA A 22 -4.32 -0.94 -4.12
N ILE A 23 -4.25 -0.94 -5.45
CA ILE A 23 -5.41 -1.00 -6.35
C ILE A 23 -6.25 -2.26 -6.08
N PHE A 24 -5.61 -3.41 -5.92
CA PHE A 24 -6.33 -4.66 -5.62
C PHE A 24 -7.05 -4.60 -4.27
N SER A 25 -6.39 -4.08 -3.23
CA SER A 25 -6.98 -3.91 -1.89
C SER A 25 -8.16 -2.94 -1.92
N TYR A 26 -8.00 -1.76 -2.53
CA TYR A 26 -9.06 -0.76 -2.68
C TYR A 26 -10.22 -1.28 -3.52
N GLY A 27 -9.95 -1.99 -4.61
CA GLY A 27 -10.98 -2.59 -5.45
C GLY A 27 -11.83 -3.59 -4.68
N LYS A 28 -11.20 -4.43 -3.85
CA LYS A 28 -11.93 -5.37 -2.98
C LYS A 28 -12.71 -4.66 -1.89
N LEU A 29 -12.13 -3.69 -1.19
CA LEU A 29 -12.82 -2.88 -0.18
C LEU A 29 -14.05 -2.18 -0.77
N LEU A 30 -13.89 -1.52 -1.92
CA LEU A 30 -14.98 -0.81 -2.59
C LEU A 30 -16.04 -1.78 -3.09
N SER A 31 -15.67 -2.95 -3.64
CA SER A 31 -16.64 -3.96 -4.07
C SER A 31 -17.47 -4.53 -2.91
N LEU A 32 -16.85 -4.74 -1.74
CA LEU A 32 -17.56 -5.23 -0.55
C LEU A 32 -18.48 -4.16 0.04
N LEU A 33 -18.08 -2.89 -0.07
CA LEU A 33 -18.83 -1.75 0.47
C LEU A 33 -19.95 -1.25 -0.46
N PHE A 34 -19.80 -1.37 -1.79
CA PHE A 34 -20.79 -0.87 -2.77
C PHE A 34 -21.92 -1.87 -3.03
N PHE A 35 -21.66 -3.18 -3.01
CA PHE A 35 -22.69 -4.21 -3.20
C PHE A 35 -23.41 -4.55 -1.88
N ILE A 36 -24.06 -3.54 -1.29
CA ILE A 36 -24.88 -3.65 -0.08
C ILE A 36 -26.20 -4.36 -0.42
N LYS A 37 -26.13 -5.65 -0.77
CA LYS A 37 -27.28 -6.54 -0.66
C LYS A 37 -27.08 -7.35 0.63
N PRO A 38 -27.61 -6.87 1.77
CA PRO A 38 -27.44 -7.56 3.04
C PRO A 38 -28.10 -8.93 2.95
N SER A 39 -27.23 -9.93 2.81
CA SER A 39 -27.59 -11.32 2.63
C SER A 39 -26.58 -12.15 3.42
N GLN A 40 -27.00 -13.31 3.92
CA GLN A 40 -26.12 -14.23 4.65
C GLN A 40 -24.85 -14.59 3.84
N ALA A 41 -24.98 -14.68 2.51
CA ALA A 41 -23.85 -14.92 1.60
C ALA A 41 -22.86 -13.73 1.54
N TRP A 42 -23.32 -12.50 1.75
CA TRP A 42 -22.45 -11.32 1.82
C TRP A 42 -21.61 -11.33 3.10
N LEU A 43 -22.20 -11.73 4.23
CA LEU A 43 -21.55 -11.75 5.54
C LEU A 43 -20.41 -12.78 5.59
N MET A 44 -20.64 -14.00 5.09
CA MET A 44 -19.58 -15.02 4.99
C MET A 44 -18.41 -14.53 4.13
N ARG A 45 -18.71 -13.89 3.00
CA ARG A 45 -17.70 -13.34 2.10
C ARG A 45 -16.93 -12.20 2.76
N CYS A 46 -17.61 -11.31 3.49
CA CYS A 46 -16.93 -10.26 4.25
C CYS A 46 -15.99 -10.84 5.31
N ASN A 47 -16.44 -11.81 6.12
CA ASN A 47 -15.59 -12.40 7.15
C ASN A 47 -14.32 -13.06 6.57
N TYR A 48 -14.42 -13.72 5.41
CA TYR A 48 -13.26 -14.27 4.71
C TYR A 48 -12.29 -13.19 4.23
N TRP A 49 -12.79 -12.18 3.51
CA TRP A 49 -11.94 -11.16 2.89
C TRP A 49 -11.42 -10.10 3.87
N VAL A 50 -12.13 -9.80 4.96
CA VAL A 50 -11.71 -8.79 5.94
C VAL A 50 -10.37 -9.17 6.57
N ALA A 51 -10.12 -10.44 6.87
CA ALA A 51 -8.82 -10.88 7.39
C ALA A 51 -7.70 -10.72 6.35
N ALA A 52 -7.95 -11.14 5.11
CA ALA A 52 -6.99 -11.04 4.01
C ALA A 52 -6.68 -9.58 3.61
N LEU A 53 -7.69 -8.69 3.65
CA LEU A 53 -7.49 -7.28 3.33
C LEU A 53 -6.62 -6.58 4.38
N LYS A 54 -6.75 -6.95 5.66
CA LYS A 54 -5.89 -6.42 6.72
C LYS A 54 -4.42 -6.76 6.47
N THR A 55 -4.12 -8.00 6.08
CA THR A 55 -2.73 -8.42 5.81
C THR A 55 -2.18 -7.78 4.53
N LEU A 56 -2.99 -7.65 3.48
CA LEU A 56 -2.61 -6.93 2.26
C LEU A 56 -2.32 -5.45 2.52
N LEU A 57 -3.15 -4.78 3.33
CA LEU A 57 -2.90 -3.40 3.73
C LEU A 57 -1.63 -3.29 4.57
N ALA A 58 -1.39 -4.22 5.50
CA ALA A 58 -0.15 -4.25 6.29
C ALA A 58 1.10 -4.49 5.44
N ALA A 59 0.98 -5.11 4.26
CA ALA A 59 2.09 -5.30 3.33
C ALA A 59 2.51 -4.00 2.62
N LEU A 60 1.61 -3.03 2.41
CA LEU A 60 1.91 -1.75 1.75
C LEU A 60 3.08 -0.97 2.38
N PRO A 61 3.10 -0.69 3.70
CA PRO A 61 4.22 0.01 4.33
C PRO A 61 5.51 -0.83 4.33
N LEU A 62 5.41 -2.16 4.42
CA LEU A 62 6.57 -3.05 4.34
C LEU A 62 7.20 -3.03 2.94
N LEU A 63 6.39 -2.99 1.87
CA LEU A 63 6.85 -2.79 0.51
C LEU A 63 7.48 -1.39 0.31
N GLY A 64 6.94 -0.36 0.94
CA GLY A 64 7.54 0.98 0.94
C GLY A 64 8.94 0.99 1.56
N LEU A 65 9.12 0.28 2.67
CA LEU A 65 10.41 0.10 3.34
C LEU A 65 11.40 -0.72 2.49
N LEU A 66 10.92 -1.77 1.81
CA LEU A 66 11.72 -2.52 0.84
C LEU A 66 12.25 -1.60 -0.28
N GLY A 67 11.40 -0.69 -0.77
CA GLY A 67 11.78 0.32 -1.75
C GLY A 67 12.92 1.22 -1.27
N THR A 68 12.91 1.59 0.01
CA THR A 68 13.97 2.39 0.62
C THR A 68 15.30 1.64 0.66
N ILE A 69 15.28 0.37 1.08
CA ILE A 69 16.48 -0.47 1.13
C ILE A 69 17.04 -0.66 -0.28
N SER A 70 16.18 -0.90 -1.28
CA SER A 70 16.59 -1.05 -2.68
C SER A 70 17.19 0.24 -3.26
N GLY A 71 16.59 1.41 -2.96
CA GLY A 71 17.10 2.71 -3.42
C GLY A 71 18.45 3.08 -2.79
N LEU A 72 18.61 2.83 -1.50
CA LEU A 72 19.90 3.01 -0.81
C LEU A 72 20.98 2.08 -1.36
N LEU A 73 20.65 0.80 -1.61
CA LEU A 73 21.58 -0.17 -2.19
C LEU A 73 22.06 0.26 -3.59
N SER A 74 21.13 0.74 -4.43
CA SER A 74 21.48 1.27 -5.75
C SER A 74 22.45 2.46 -5.63
N THR A 75 22.17 3.38 -4.73
CA THR A 75 23.01 4.56 -4.47
C THR A 75 24.44 4.16 -4.08
N PHE A 76 24.60 3.21 -3.15
CA PHE A 76 25.92 2.71 -2.76
C PHE A 76 26.67 2.00 -3.90
N ASN A 77 25.98 1.24 -4.74
CA ASN A 77 26.60 0.61 -5.91
C ASN A 77 27.11 1.65 -6.92
N PHE A 78 26.33 2.70 -7.19
CA PHE A 78 26.75 3.79 -8.08
C PHE A 78 27.94 4.58 -7.51
N MET A 79 27.98 4.78 -6.20
CA MET A 79 29.14 5.42 -5.55
C MET A 79 30.43 4.60 -5.73
N SER A 80 30.34 3.28 -5.59
CA SER A 80 31.48 2.37 -5.74
C SER A 80 32.08 2.41 -7.16
N LEU A 81 31.22 2.54 -8.18
CA LEU A 81 31.64 2.53 -9.59
C LEU A 81 32.25 3.85 -10.09
N ASN A 82 31.83 4.99 -9.52
CA ASN A 82 32.19 6.33 -10.03
C ASN A 82 33.39 6.98 -9.30
N ASN A 83 34.11 6.24 -8.44
CA ASN A 83 35.30 6.73 -7.71
C ASN A 83 35.11 8.08 -6.98
N GLY A 84 33.88 8.42 -6.59
CA GLY A 84 33.57 9.61 -5.79
C GLY A 84 33.45 10.95 -6.54
N LEU A 85 33.53 10.99 -7.87
CA LEU A 85 33.17 12.19 -8.64
C LEU A 85 31.64 12.38 -8.58
N ASP A 86 31.18 13.59 -8.26
CA ASP A 86 29.74 13.95 -8.06
C ASP A 86 28.98 13.20 -6.95
N MET A 87 29.68 12.83 -5.87
CA MET A 87 29.10 12.06 -4.76
C MET A 87 27.91 12.77 -4.05
N GLN A 88 27.97 14.09 -3.87
CA GLN A 88 27.00 14.85 -3.07
C GLN A 88 25.59 14.86 -3.69
N GLU A 89 25.50 15.18 -4.99
CA GLU A 89 24.23 15.31 -5.69
C GLU A 89 23.60 13.93 -5.96
N MET A 90 24.43 12.93 -6.25
CA MET A 90 23.97 11.57 -6.48
C MET A 90 23.42 10.89 -5.21
N VAL A 91 24.12 11.05 -4.07
CA VAL A 91 23.68 10.48 -2.79
C VAL A 91 22.38 11.14 -2.31
N SER A 92 22.31 12.46 -2.37
CA SER A 92 21.11 13.20 -1.98
C SER A 92 19.90 12.84 -2.85
N GLY A 93 20.09 12.70 -4.17
CA GLY A 93 19.04 12.23 -5.08
C GLY A 93 18.59 10.79 -4.81
N GLY A 94 19.55 9.88 -4.54
CA GLY A 94 19.28 8.48 -4.22
C GLY A 94 18.47 8.30 -2.93
N ILE A 95 18.89 8.98 -1.85
CA ILE A 95 18.17 8.97 -0.56
C ILE A 95 16.78 9.60 -0.71
N ALA A 96 16.65 10.72 -1.41
CA ALA A 96 15.36 11.37 -1.62
C ALA A 96 14.37 10.43 -2.35
N SER A 97 14.84 9.71 -3.38
CA SER A 97 14.01 8.72 -4.08
C SER A 97 13.57 7.56 -3.16
N ALA A 98 14.48 7.09 -2.29
CA ALA A 98 14.23 6.00 -1.35
C ALA A 98 13.22 6.37 -0.24
N MET A 99 13.20 7.63 0.20
CA MET A 99 12.20 8.14 1.15
C MET A 99 10.82 8.31 0.50
N TYR A 100 10.79 8.66 -0.79
CA TYR A 100 9.54 8.84 -1.52
C TYR A 100 8.73 7.53 -1.62
N THR A 101 9.39 6.38 -1.80
CA THR A 101 8.71 5.08 -1.81
C THR A 101 8.06 4.73 -0.47
N THR A 102 8.69 5.10 0.65
CA THR A 102 8.09 4.94 1.99
C THR A 102 6.88 5.82 2.16
N GLN A 103 6.99 7.09 1.74
CA GLN A 103 5.91 8.05 1.81
C GLN A 103 4.69 7.54 1.04
N LEU A 104 4.88 7.01 -0.16
CA LEU A 104 3.80 6.42 -0.95
C LEU A 104 3.15 5.24 -0.22
N GLY A 105 3.93 4.30 0.31
CA GLY A 105 3.38 3.15 1.05
C GLY A 105 2.50 3.57 2.23
N LEU A 106 2.89 4.63 2.95
CA LEU A 106 2.11 5.20 4.04
C LEU A 106 0.84 5.92 3.55
N VAL A 107 0.96 6.72 2.49
CA VAL A 107 -0.17 7.42 1.88
C VAL A 107 -1.22 6.44 1.37
N PHE A 108 -0.82 5.28 0.87
CA PHE A 108 -1.77 4.26 0.41
C PHE A 108 -2.34 3.38 1.52
N VAL A 109 -1.63 3.13 2.62
CA VAL A 109 -2.15 2.26 3.70
C VAL A 109 -3.16 2.98 4.60
N VAL A 110 -2.95 4.26 4.90
CA VAL A 110 -3.79 5.02 5.83
C VAL A 110 -5.27 5.06 5.40
N PRO A 111 -5.61 5.46 4.16
CA PRO A 111 -7.01 5.45 3.72
C PRO A 111 -7.59 4.04 3.64
N GLY A 112 -6.77 3.04 3.29
CA GLY A 112 -7.17 1.65 3.20
C GLY A 112 -7.58 1.08 4.56
N LEU A 113 -6.85 1.40 5.63
CA LEU A 113 -7.18 1.00 7.00
C LEU A 113 -8.45 1.68 7.53
N LEU A 114 -8.68 2.95 7.16
CA LEU A 114 -9.92 3.64 7.50
C LEU A 114 -11.12 2.94 6.85
N LEU A 115 -11.05 2.66 5.54
CA LEU A 115 -12.10 1.93 4.82
C LEU A 115 -12.32 0.51 5.36
N HIS A 116 -11.23 -0.19 5.72
CA HIS A 116 -11.29 -1.52 6.33
C HIS A 116 -12.04 -1.51 7.66
N THR A 117 -11.77 -0.49 8.49
CA THR A 117 -12.45 -0.32 9.79
C THR A 117 -13.93 -0.02 9.61
N LEU A 118 -14.29 0.83 8.65
CA LEU A 118 -15.70 1.12 8.31
C LEU A 118 -16.44 -0.15 7.84
N LEU A 119 -15.81 -0.97 7.00
CA LEU A 119 -16.37 -2.25 6.56
C LEU A 119 -16.59 -3.19 7.74
N LYS A 120 -15.60 -3.30 8.64
CA LYS A 120 -15.68 -4.16 9.84
C LYS A 120 -16.82 -3.72 10.77
N SER A 121 -16.96 -2.43 11.02
CA SER A 121 -18.06 -1.90 11.84
C SER A 121 -19.42 -2.20 11.24
N LYS A 122 -19.59 -2.02 9.91
CA LYS A 122 -20.83 -2.41 9.23
C LYS A 122 -21.14 -3.89 9.40
N VAL A 123 -20.17 -4.77 9.14
CA VAL A 123 -20.34 -6.23 9.30
C VAL A 123 -20.77 -6.59 10.72
N ALA A 124 -20.19 -5.95 11.74
CA ALA A 124 -20.56 -6.18 13.14
C ALA A 124 -22.01 -5.76 13.44
N THR A 125 -22.47 -4.61 12.96
CA THR A 125 -23.86 -4.16 13.13
C THR A 125 -24.85 -5.16 12.51
N TRP A 126 -24.58 -5.62 11.28
CA TRP A 126 -25.43 -6.62 10.61
C TRP A 126 -25.45 -7.97 11.34
N GLN A 127 -24.33 -8.38 11.93
CA GLN A 127 -24.27 -9.62 12.73
C GLN A 127 -25.20 -9.55 13.94
N VAL A 128 -25.26 -8.40 14.62
CA VAL A 128 -26.16 -8.20 15.77
C VAL A 128 -27.62 -8.22 15.33
N GLU A 129 -27.98 -7.48 14.28
CA GLU A 129 -29.36 -7.44 13.75
C GLU A 129 -29.84 -8.82 13.29
N ALA A 130 -28.98 -9.60 12.63
CA ALA A 130 -29.32 -10.94 12.17
C ALA A 130 -29.57 -11.95 13.32
N VAL A 131 -28.98 -11.71 14.49
CA VAL A 131 -29.23 -12.51 15.70
C VAL A 131 -30.51 -12.08 16.41
N CYS A 132 -30.83 -10.78 16.45
CA CYS A 132 -32.01 -10.27 17.14
C CYS A 132 -33.34 -10.50 16.40
N VAL A 133 -33.32 -10.65 15.07
CA VAL A 133 -34.53 -10.85 14.24
C VAL A 133 -34.91 -12.34 14.08
N ARG A 134 -34.08 -13.26 14.59
CA ARG A 134 -34.30 -14.71 14.52
C ARG A 134 -34.78 -15.26 15.85
#